data_AF-A0A9X7PF45-F1
#
_entry.id   AF-A0A9X7PF45-F1
#
_cell.length_a   1.000
_cell.length_b   1.000
_cell.length_c   1.000
_cell.angle_alpha   90.00
_cell.angle_beta   90.00
_cell.angle_gamma   90.00
#
_symmetry.space_group_name_H-M   'P 1'
#
loop_
_entity.id
_entity.type
_entity.pdbx_description
1 polymer ?
#
loop_
_entity_poly.entity_id
_entity_poly.type
_entity_poly.pdbx_seq_one_letter_code
_entity_poly.pdbx_strand_id
1 'polypeptide(L)'
;MALRAPGRRREPRRALSPLPARVTREELSAAAAFAPRDFGNDPAGPPPESAGPLAYAPLATLRSGILTGHLGGPWLGGFPRYVWHRSGDTVVEFRLTGRRPGEYTGYELHPSEWPEGLADHAS
;
A
#
# COMPACT_ATOMS: atom_id res chain seq x y z
N MET A 1 20.39 0.92 -36.59
CA MET A 1 20.28 -0.07 -35.50
C MET A 1 19.81 0.66 -34.24
N ALA A 2 18.56 0.45 -33.80
CA ALA A 2 18.04 1.11 -32.60
C ALA A 2 18.36 0.26 -31.36
N LEU A 3 19.16 0.81 -30.45
CA LEU A 3 19.41 0.24 -29.13
C LEU A 3 18.10 0.26 -28.33
N ARG A 4 17.50 -0.91 -28.11
CA ARG A 4 16.43 -1.06 -27.12
C ARG A 4 17.00 -0.69 -25.76
N ALA A 5 16.44 0.33 -25.13
CA ALA A 5 16.74 0.68 -23.74
C ALA A 5 16.61 -0.58 -22.86
N PRO A 6 17.50 -0.81 -21.88
CA PRO A 6 17.37 -1.93 -20.97
C PRO A 6 16.00 -1.81 -20.32
N GLY A 7 15.14 -2.81 -20.58
CA GLY A 7 13.78 -2.82 -20.06
C GLY A 7 13.84 -2.58 -18.58
N ARG A 8 13.17 -1.51 -18.10
CA ARG A 8 13.02 -1.25 -16.66
C ARG A 8 12.66 -2.57 -16.03
N ARG A 9 13.55 -3.08 -15.17
CA ARG A 9 13.33 -4.28 -14.38
C ARG A 9 11.99 -4.07 -13.71
N ARG A 10 10.94 -4.72 -14.22
CA ARG A 10 9.60 -4.66 -13.63
C ARG A 10 9.82 -5.07 -12.18
N GLU A 11 9.50 -4.18 -11.24
CA GLU A 11 9.51 -4.56 -9.83
C GLU A 11 8.75 -5.90 -9.73
N PRO A 12 9.32 -6.90 -9.04
CA PRO A 12 8.71 -8.23 -8.96
C PRO A 12 7.24 -8.07 -8.57
N ARG A 13 6.36 -8.83 -9.23
CA ARG A 13 4.91 -8.76 -9.01
C ARG A 13 4.64 -8.71 -7.51
N ARG A 14 3.99 -7.63 -7.08
CA ARG A 14 3.64 -7.39 -5.68
C ARG A 14 2.75 -8.55 -5.25
N ALA A 15 3.24 -9.37 -4.32
CA ALA A 15 2.57 -10.58 -3.87
C ALA A 15 2.17 -10.43 -2.41
N LEU A 16 1.02 -10.99 -2.08
CA LEU A 16 0.60 -11.14 -0.69
C LEU A 16 1.67 -11.92 0.09
N SER A 17 1.94 -11.47 1.30
CA SER A 17 2.88 -12.08 2.23
C SER A 17 2.15 -12.48 3.50
N PRO A 18 2.45 -13.67 4.05
CA PRO A 18 1.81 -14.13 5.27
C PRO A 18 2.20 -13.25 6.47
N LEU A 19 1.28 -13.19 7.44
CA LEU A 19 1.50 -12.55 8.74
C LEU A 19 2.53 -13.39 9.55
N PRO A 20 3.55 -12.77 10.17
CA PRO A 20 4.46 -13.46 11.07
C PRO A 20 3.70 -14.02 12.28
N ALA A 21 4.09 -15.20 12.76
CA ALA A 21 3.40 -15.91 13.85
C ALA A 21 3.34 -15.13 15.20
N ARG A 22 4.14 -14.07 15.37
CA ARG A 22 4.24 -13.30 16.62
C ARG A 22 3.44 -12.00 16.63
N VAL A 23 2.74 -11.66 15.54
CA VAL A 23 2.03 -10.39 15.41
C VAL A 23 0.60 -10.68 14.98
N THR A 24 -0.39 -10.16 15.70
CA THR A 24 -1.79 -10.24 15.26
C THR A 24 -2.13 -9.08 14.32
N ARG A 25 -3.16 -9.27 13.48
CA ARG A 25 -3.63 -8.20 12.59
C ARG A 25 -4.20 -7.02 13.38
N GLU A 26 -4.80 -7.27 14.54
CA GLU A 26 -5.36 -6.23 15.40
C GLU A 26 -4.27 -5.36 16.02
N GLU A 27 -3.23 -5.96 16.58
CA GLU A 27 -2.07 -5.22 17.10
C GLU A 27 -1.39 -4.41 16.00
N LEU A 28 -1.21 -5.01 14.81
CA LEU A 28 -0.62 -4.33 13.66
C LEU A 28 -1.47 -3.14 13.19
N SER A 29 -2.79 -3.30 13.16
CA SER A 29 -3.75 -2.26 12.78
C SER A 29 -3.79 -1.12 13.80
N ALA A 30 -3.74 -1.45 15.08
CA ALA A 30 -3.68 -0.46 16.16
C ALA A 30 -2.38 0.36 16.11
N ALA A 31 -1.24 -0.29 15.81
CA ALA A 31 0.07 0.34 15.72
C ALA A 31 0.31 1.11 14.41
N ALA A 32 -0.54 0.91 13.39
CA ALA A 32 -0.38 1.58 12.10
C ALA A 32 -0.80 3.06 12.17
N ALA A 33 0.03 3.91 11.57
CA ALA A 33 -0.20 5.33 11.42
C ALA A 33 -0.18 5.72 9.92
N PHE A 34 -1.01 6.68 9.55
CA PHE A 34 -1.00 7.26 8.22
C PHE A 34 -0.27 8.60 8.25
N ALA A 35 0.70 8.77 7.37
CA ALA A 35 1.33 10.04 7.07
C ALA A 35 1.01 10.43 5.62
N PRO A 36 0.42 11.62 5.41
CA PRO A 36 0.22 12.12 4.05
C PRO A 36 1.57 12.25 3.36
N ARG A 37 1.60 11.92 2.08
CA ARG A 37 2.80 12.16 1.27
C ARG A 37 3.04 13.67 1.25
N ASP A 38 4.28 14.07 1.44
CA ASP A 38 4.69 15.45 1.24
C ASP A 38 4.76 15.71 -0.27
N PHE A 39 3.64 16.08 -0.87
CA PHE A 39 3.54 16.34 -2.31
C PHE A 39 4.25 17.63 -2.73
N GLY A 40 4.56 18.51 -1.79
CA GLY A 40 5.25 19.78 -2.04
C GLY A 40 6.66 19.62 -2.62
N ASN A 41 7.26 18.44 -2.51
CA ASN A 41 8.60 18.12 -3.01
C ASN A 41 8.61 16.98 -4.04
N ASP A 42 7.44 16.55 -4.53
CA ASP A 42 7.35 15.45 -5.50
C ASP A 42 7.46 16.00 -6.94
N PRO A 43 8.46 15.55 -7.74
CA PRO A 43 8.59 16.00 -9.13
C PRO A 43 7.45 15.51 -10.03
N ALA A 44 6.59 14.60 -9.55
CA ALA A 44 5.39 14.15 -10.27
C ALA A 44 4.18 15.08 -10.11
N GLY A 45 4.27 16.15 -9.29
CA GLY A 45 3.20 17.11 -9.05
C GLY A 45 2.21 16.68 -7.97
N PRO A 46 1.23 17.54 -7.61
CA PRO A 46 0.16 17.16 -6.69
C PRO A 46 -0.61 15.96 -7.26
N PRO A 47 -1.11 15.05 -6.41
CA PRO A 47 -1.92 13.94 -6.88
C PRO A 47 -3.18 14.53 -7.52
N PRO A 48 -3.79 13.84 -8.50
CA PRO A 48 -5.17 14.17 -8.87
C PRO A 48 -6.02 14.17 -7.59
N GLU A 49 -7.02 15.04 -7.51
CA GLU A 49 -7.97 15.06 -6.40
C GLU A 49 -8.62 13.67 -6.28
N SER A 50 -8.05 12.80 -5.45
CA SER A 50 -8.58 11.45 -5.25
C SER A 50 -9.95 11.61 -4.60
N ALA A 51 -11.04 11.42 -5.34
CA ALA A 51 -12.38 11.33 -4.76
C ALA A 51 -12.62 9.98 -4.05
N GLY A 52 -11.56 9.18 -3.86
CA GLY A 52 -11.59 7.83 -3.32
C GLY A 52 -11.32 7.73 -1.81
N PRO A 53 -11.17 6.50 -1.29
CA PRO A 53 -11.05 6.21 0.15
C PRO A 53 -9.91 6.96 0.85
N LEU A 54 -8.83 7.28 0.13
CA LEU A 54 -7.68 8.01 0.64
C LEU A 54 -7.97 9.47 0.99
N ALA A 55 -8.94 10.12 0.34
CA ALA A 55 -9.25 11.52 0.65
C ALA A 55 -10.13 11.66 1.89
N TYR A 56 -11.00 10.69 2.16
CA TYR A 56 -11.97 10.80 3.24
C TYR A 56 -11.55 10.09 4.52
N ALA A 57 -10.88 8.93 4.43
CA ALA A 57 -10.57 8.12 5.62
C ALA A 57 -9.30 7.27 5.49
N PRO A 58 -8.13 7.87 5.17
CA PRO A 58 -6.93 7.12 4.81
C PRO A 58 -6.44 6.16 5.91
N LEU A 59 -6.52 6.57 7.18
CA LEU A 59 -6.15 5.70 8.31
C LEU A 59 -7.11 4.51 8.46
N ALA A 60 -8.42 4.72 8.29
CA ALA A 60 -9.40 3.65 8.38
C ALA A 60 -9.23 2.64 7.24
N THR A 61 -8.97 3.13 6.02
CA THR A 61 -8.68 2.30 4.85
C THR A 61 -7.40 1.47 5.04
N LEU A 62 -6.34 2.05 5.60
CA LEU A 62 -5.11 1.34 5.96
C LEU A 62 -5.39 0.20 6.96
N ARG A 63 -6.09 0.52 8.04
CA ARG A 63 -6.44 -0.44 9.08
C ARG A 63 -7.30 -1.58 8.54
N SER A 64 -8.25 -1.27 7.66
CA SER A 64 -9.04 -2.27 6.95
C SER A 64 -8.13 -3.20 6.12
N GLY A 65 -7.21 -2.66 5.31
CA GLY A 65 -6.24 -3.47 4.57
C GLY A 65 -5.41 -4.42 5.46
N ILE A 66 -5.06 -3.97 6.67
CA ILE A 66 -4.34 -4.80 7.65
C ILE A 66 -5.22 -5.93 8.20
N LEU A 67 -6.43 -5.60 8.66
CA LEU A 67 -7.36 -6.56 9.27
C LEU A 67 -7.77 -7.68 8.29
N THR A 68 -7.89 -7.32 7.02
CA THR A 68 -8.22 -8.23 5.92
C THR A 68 -7.04 -9.10 5.50
N GLY A 69 -5.82 -8.76 5.94
CA GLY A 69 -4.62 -9.54 5.68
C GLY A 69 -4.02 -9.31 4.30
N HIS A 70 -4.42 -8.23 3.62
CA HIS A 70 -3.86 -7.80 2.35
C HIS A 70 -2.48 -7.13 2.56
N LEU A 71 -1.52 -7.93 2.98
CA LEU A 71 -0.18 -7.50 3.40
C LEU A 71 0.87 -7.93 2.40
N GLY A 72 1.91 -7.12 2.21
CA GLY A 72 3.04 -7.40 1.32
C GLY A 72 4.39 -7.16 2.00
N GLY A 73 5.30 -8.10 1.80
CA GLY A 73 6.67 -8.01 2.30
C GLY A 73 7.59 -7.13 1.44
N PRO A 74 8.88 -7.01 1.81
CA PRO A 74 9.48 -7.54 3.03
C PRO A 74 8.89 -6.92 4.31
N TRP A 75 9.08 -7.60 5.44
CA TRP A 75 8.71 -7.07 6.75
C TRP A 75 9.88 -6.26 7.34
N LEU A 76 9.61 -5.05 7.83
CA LEU A 76 10.59 -4.10 8.34
C LEU A 76 10.16 -3.65 9.74
N GLY A 77 10.98 -3.95 10.75
CA GLY A 77 10.69 -3.54 12.14
C GLY A 77 9.35 -4.07 12.69
N GLY A 78 8.90 -5.25 12.21
CA GLY A 78 7.61 -5.84 12.59
C GLY A 78 6.41 -5.41 11.74
N PHE A 79 6.61 -4.52 10.76
CA PHE A 79 5.56 -4.02 9.87
C PHE A 79 5.75 -4.53 8.44
N PRO A 80 4.68 -4.88 7.70
CA PRO A 80 4.78 -5.18 6.28
C PRO A 80 5.18 -3.92 5.52
N ARG A 81 5.96 -4.07 4.44
CA ARG A 81 6.32 -2.93 3.59
C ARG A 81 5.10 -2.38 2.85
N TYR A 82 4.18 -3.25 2.48
CA TYR A 82 2.97 -2.91 1.72
C TYR A 82 1.72 -3.38 2.47
N VAL A 83 0.69 -2.56 2.43
CA VAL A 83 -0.68 -2.94 2.79
C VAL A 83 -1.57 -2.50 1.64
N TRP A 84 -2.50 -3.35 1.23
CA TRP A 84 -3.46 -3.03 0.19
C TRP A 84 -4.87 -3.02 0.74
N HIS A 85 -5.69 -2.13 0.19
CA HIS A 85 -7.12 -2.13 0.42
C HIS A 85 -7.83 -2.10 -0.93
N ARG A 86 -8.74 -3.05 -1.15
CA ARG A 86 -9.58 -3.10 -2.34
C ARG A 86 -11.00 -2.74 -1.98
N SER A 87 -11.60 -1.84 -2.75
CA SER A 87 -13.02 -1.51 -2.70
C SER A 87 -13.53 -1.44 -4.14
N GLY A 88 -14.20 -2.51 -4.59
CA GLY A 88 -14.66 -2.65 -5.97
C GLY A 88 -13.51 -2.60 -6.97
N ASP A 89 -13.54 -1.58 -7.82
CA ASP A 89 -12.56 -1.31 -8.87
C ASP A 89 -11.43 -0.36 -8.45
N THR A 90 -11.34 -0.04 -7.15
CA THR A 90 -10.25 0.79 -6.62
C THR A 90 -9.37 -0.02 -5.69
N VAL A 91 -8.06 0.00 -5.94
CA VAL A 91 -7.06 -0.55 -5.02
C VAL A 91 -6.17 0.59 -4.53
N VAL A 92 -6.07 0.69 -3.22
CA VAL A 92 -5.17 1.61 -2.53
C VAL A 92 -3.98 0.81 -2.01
N GLU A 93 -2.77 1.30 -2.27
CA GLU A 93 -1.55 0.81 -1.64
C GLU A 93 -1.09 1.78 -0.57
N PHE A 94 -0.80 1.24 0.60
CA PHE A 94 -0.08 1.91 1.67
C PHE A 94 1.32 1.33 1.75
N ARG A 95 2.32 2.20 1.64
CA ARG A 95 3.72 1.84 1.71
C ARG A 95 4.36 2.39 2.97
N LEU A 96 5.10 1.55 3.69
CA LEU A 96 5.83 1.96 4.88
C LEU A 96 6.85 3.07 4.52
N THR A 97 6.80 4.21 5.21
CA THR A 97 7.63 5.39 4.92
C THR A 97 9.06 5.23 5.40
N GLY A 98 9.27 4.43 6.46
CA GLY A 98 10.55 4.29 7.13
C GLY A 98 10.97 5.51 7.97
N ARG A 99 10.14 6.56 8.07
CA ARG A 99 10.40 7.74 8.91
C ARG A 99 10.13 7.45 10.39
N ARG A 100 9.07 6.69 10.66
CA ARG A 100 8.69 6.19 11.98
C ARG A 100 8.23 4.74 11.88
N PRO A 101 8.37 3.93 12.96
CA PRO A 101 7.82 2.58 12.99
C PRO A 101 6.30 2.60 12.72
N GLY A 102 5.84 1.76 11.80
CA GLY A 102 4.41 1.62 11.49
C GLY A 102 3.77 2.79 10.76
N GLU A 103 4.55 3.75 10.25
CA GLU A 103 4.04 4.89 9.49
C GLU A 103 3.97 4.56 7.99
N TYR A 104 2.81 4.79 7.39
CA TYR A 104 2.54 4.51 5.98
C TYR A 104 2.11 5.75 5.21
N THR A 105 2.42 5.77 3.92
CA THR A 105 1.85 6.71 2.96
C THR A 105 1.03 5.96 1.91
N GLY A 106 -0.07 6.55 1.44
CA GLY A 106 -1.05 5.88 0.59
C GLY A 106 -1.17 6.49 -0.80
N TYR A 107 -1.41 5.65 -1.82
CA TYR A 107 -1.80 6.07 -3.17
C TYR A 107 -2.67 5.02 -3.86
N GLU A 108 -3.50 5.46 -4.80
CA GLU A 108 -4.31 4.57 -5.64
C GLU A 108 -3.42 3.89 -6.70
N LEU A 109 -3.65 2.60 -6.92
CA LEU A 109 -2.94 1.81 -7.92
C LEU A 109 -3.73 1.75 -9.23
N HIS A 110 -3.00 1.81 -10.35
CA HIS A 110 -3.58 1.46 -11.63
C HIS A 110 -3.97 -0.04 -11.65
N PRO A 111 -5.06 -0.46 -12.33
CA PRO A 111 -5.49 -1.87 -12.40
C PRO A 111 -4.40 -2.87 -12.80
N SER A 112 -3.48 -2.47 -13.68
CA SER A 112 -2.35 -3.30 -14.10
C SER A 112 -1.25 -3.49 -13.04
N GLU A 113 -1.30 -2.73 -11.95
CA GLU A 113 -0.34 -2.78 -10.84
C GLU A 113 -0.89 -3.52 -9.61
N TRP A 114 -2.13 -4.01 -9.69
CA TRP A 114 -2.76 -4.71 -8.58
C TRP A 114 -1.96 -5.95 -8.19
N PRO A 115 -1.80 -6.19 -6.87
CA PRO A 115 -1.15 -7.40 -6.39
C PRO A 115 -1.99 -8.64 -6.73
N GLU A 116 -1.30 -9.74 -7.02
CA GLU A 116 -1.97 -11.01 -7.29
C GLU A 116 -2.60 -11.58 -6.01
N GLY A 117 -3.83 -12.11 -6.12
CA GLY A 117 -4.55 -12.71 -5.00
C GLY A 117 -5.37 -11.74 -4.14
N LEU A 118 -5.50 -10.48 -4.56
CA LEU A 118 -6.32 -9.49 -3.85
C LEU A 118 -7.82 -9.78 -3.99
N ALA A 119 -8.44 -10.24 -2.90
CA ALA A 119 -9.89 -10.42 -2.85
C ALA A 119 -10.59 -9.06 -2.79
N ASP A 120 -11.77 -8.96 -3.41
CA ASP A 120 -12.64 -7.81 -3.17
C ASP A 120 -13.18 -7.88 -1.75
N HIS A 121 -13.06 -6.79 -1.00
CA HIS A 121 -13.69 -6.69 0.31
C HIS A 121 -15.06 -6.05 0.13
N ALA A 122 -16.02 -6.84 -0.36
CA ALA A 122 -17.42 -6.48 -0.27
C ALA A 122 -17.79 -6.44 1.22
N SER A 123 -18.12 -5.24 1.71
CA SER A 123 -18.75 -5.04 3.03
C SER A 123 -20.00 -5.89 3.20
#